data_AF-A0A6L6PPW5-F1
#
_entry.id   AF-A0A6L6PPW5-F1
#
_cell.length_a   1.000
_cell.length_b   1.000
_cell.length_c   1.000
_cell.angle_alpha   90.00
_cell.angle_beta   90.00
_cell.angle_gamma   90.00
#
_symmetry.space_group_name_H-M   'P 1'
#
loop_
_entity.id
_entity.type
_entity.pdbx_description
1 polymer ?
#
loop_
_entity_poly.entity_id
_entity_poly.type
_entity_poly.pdbx_seq_one_letter_code
_entity_poly.pdbx_strand_id
1 'polypeptide(L)'
;MWVDKSCDGVPESLMVKCNHLAFSLAAEYRVVVSGIHSEVDLQDSIVLCTLLLNTSENQAQELDSILGKLLFEQIPDYDPSQYWIGFAAQRSTLQAH
;
A
#
# COMPACT_ATOMS: atom_id res chain seq x y z
N MET A 1 -29.29 20.38 -12.46
CA MET A 1 -28.42 19.46 -13.19
C MET A 1 -27.57 18.77 -12.14
N TRP A 2 -28.00 17.61 -11.68
CA TRP A 2 -27.21 16.83 -10.72
C TRP A 2 -26.11 16.19 -11.54
N VAL A 3 -24.88 16.66 -11.36
CA VAL A 3 -23.72 15.97 -11.92
C VAL A 3 -23.66 14.65 -11.18
N ASP A 4 -24.00 13.60 -11.90
CA ASP A 4 -23.71 12.22 -11.56
C ASP A 4 -22.20 12.17 -11.32
N LYS A 5 -21.78 12.36 -10.05
CA LYS A 5 -20.42 12.05 -9.64
C LYS A 5 -20.39 10.54 -9.70
N SER A 6 -19.95 10.06 -10.85
CA SER A 6 -19.75 8.66 -11.10
C SER A 6 -19.12 8.01 -9.87
N CYS A 7 -19.76 6.94 -9.39
CA CYS A 7 -19.18 6.00 -8.44
C CYS A 7 -18.00 5.25 -9.08
N ASP A 8 -17.07 5.99 -9.69
CA ASP A 8 -15.88 5.43 -10.30
C ASP A 8 -14.93 5.16 -9.14
N GLY A 9 -15.00 3.94 -8.61
CA GLY A 9 -14.02 3.46 -7.66
C GLY A 9 -12.60 3.62 -8.19
N VAL A 10 -11.61 3.45 -7.31
CA VAL A 10 -10.18 3.54 -7.67
C VAL A 10 -9.91 2.76 -8.96
N PRO A 11 -9.30 3.37 -9.99
CA PRO A 11 -9.00 2.67 -11.24
C PRO A 11 -8.15 1.42 -10.99
N GLU A 12 -8.59 0.26 -11.46
CA GLU A 12 -7.86 -1.01 -11.26
C GLU A 12 -6.42 -0.92 -11.78
N SER A 13 -6.22 -0.22 -12.90
CA SER A 13 -4.90 0.01 -13.49
C SER A 13 -3.96 0.83 -12.57
N LEU A 14 -4.50 1.74 -11.77
CA LEU A 14 -3.74 2.49 -10.77
C LEU A 14 -3.31 1.56 -9.63
N MET A 15 -4.24 0.76 -9.10
CA MET A 15 -3.96 -0.22 -8.04
C MET A 15 -2.88 -1.21 -8.47
N VAL A 16 -2.96 -1.75 -9.69
CA VAL A 16 -1.98 -2.69 -10.24
C VAL A 16 -0.59 -2.06 -10.31
N LYS A 17 -0.45 -0.82 -10.79
CA LYS A 17 0.84 -0.13 -10.86
C LYS A 17 1.45 0.11 -9.47
N CYS A 18 0.64 0.58 -8.53
CA CYS A 18 1.06 0.85 -7.16
C CYS A 18 1.51 -0.44 -6.44
N ASN A 19 0.70 -1.50 -6.54
CA ASN A 19 1.04 -2.83 -6.02
C ASN A 19 2.34 -3.35 -6.65
N HIS A 20 2.49 -3.24 -7.97
CA HIS A 20 3.69 -3.71 -8.66
C HIS A 20 4.96 -3.02 -8.12
N LEU A 21 4.93 -1.70 -7.90
CA LEU A 21 6.06 -0.99 -7.30
C LEU A 21 6.39 -1.48 -5.89
N ALA A 22 5.37 -1.66 -5.04
CA ALA A 22 5.57 -2.12 -3.68
C ALA A 22 6.15 -3.55 -3.62
N PHE A 23 5.61 -4.49 -4.40
CA PHE A 23 6.18 -5.84 -4.49
C PHE A 23 7.59 -5.87 -5.08
N SER A 24 7.85 -5.04 -6.10
CA SER A 24 9.17 -4.94 -6.71
C SER A 24 10.21 -4.42 -5.72
N LEU A 25 9.85 -3.39 -4.94
CA LEU A 25 10.72 -2.83 -3.92
C LEU A 25 11.01 -3.84 -2.80
N ALA A 26 10.01 -4.56 -2.31
CA ALA A 26 10.22 -5.62 -1.32
C ALA A 26 11.18 -6.71 -1.85
N ALA A 27 11.03 -7.09 -3.12
CA ALA A 27 11.91 -8.07 -3.77
C ALA A 27 13.35 -7.56 -3.95
N GLU A 28 13.53 -6.29 -4.35
CA GLU A 28 14.84 -5.64 -4.51
C GLU A 28 15.63 -5.67 -3.19
N TYR A 29 14.96 -5.35 -2.08
CA TYR A 29 15.54 -5.37 -0.74
C TYR A 29 15.56 -6.76 -0.09
N ARG A 30 15.14 -7.80 -0.83
CA ARG A 30 15.10 -9.21 -0.40
C ARG A 30 14.30 -9.42 0.89
N VAL A 31 13.24 -8.64 1.07
CA VAL A 31 12.33 -8.77 2.22
C VAL A 31 11.15 -9.65 1.84
N VAL A 32 10.85 -10.62 2.70
CA VAL A 32 9.73 -11.55 2.46
C VAL A 32 8.42 -10.87 2.84
N VAL A 33 7.51 -10.76 1.87
CA VAL A 33 6.11 -10.40 2.14
C VAL A 33 5.41 -11.62 2.72
N SER A 34 4.88 -11.49 3.94
CA SER A 34 4.23 -12.56 4.68
C SER A 34 2.70 -12.49 4.65
N GLY A 35 2.15 -11.35 4.24
CA GLY A 35 0.71 -11.16 4.11
C GLY A 35 0.36 -9.83 3.45
N ILE A 36 -0.92 -9.70 3.12
CA ILE A 36 -1.51 -8.48 2.57
C ILE A 36 -2.76 -8.19 3.39
N HIS A 37 -2.88 -6.95 3.85
CA HIS A 37 -4.07 -6.45 4.52
C HIS A 37 -4.69 -5.35 3.67
N SER A 38 -6.00 -5.40 3.44
CA SER A 38 -6.72 -4.41 2.65
C SER A 38 -7.93 -3.93 3.42
N GLU A 39 -8.04 -2.62 3.58
CA GLU A 39 -9.16 -1.96 4.24
C GLU A 39 -9.73 -0.89 3.32
N VAL A 40 -11.03 -0.62 3.46
CA VAL A 40 -11.68 0.50 2.80
C VAL A 40 -12.19 1.42 3.90
N ASP A 41 -11.67 2.65 3.93
CA ASP A 41 -12.25 3.69 4.76
C ASP A 41 -13.50 4.22 4.03
N LEU A 42 -14.68 3.88 4.57
CA LEU A 42 -15.96 4.26 3.98
C LEU A 42 -16.28 5.76 4.14
N GLN A 43 -15.63 6.47 5.06
CA GLN A 43 -15.84 7.92 5.22
C GLN A 43 -15.12 8.68 4.12
N ASP A 44 -13.86 8.33 3.89
CA ASP A 44 -13.00 9.01 2.93
C ASP A 44 -13.01 8.35 1.55
N SER A 45 -13.67 7.20 1.40
CA SER A 45 -13.67 6.37 0.19
C SER A 45 -12.26 5.98 -0.26
N ILE A 46 -11.36 5.79 0.70
CA ILE A 46 -9.96 5.42 0.49
C ILE A 46 -9.81 3.92 0.57
N VAL A 47 -9.04 3.33 -0.34
CA VAL A 47 -8.59 1.95 -0.21
C VAL A 47 -7.15 1.94 0.34
N LEU A 48 -6.96 1.28 1.48
CA LEU A 48 -5.68 1.12 2.18
C LEU A 48 -5.16 -0.29 1.95
N CYS A 49 -3.98 -0.43 1.35
CA CYS A 49 -3.31 -1.71 1.12
C CYS A 49 -1.99 -1.75 1.90
N THR A 50 -1.87 -2.67 2.86
CA THR A 50 -0.66 -2.85 3.65
C THR A 50 -0.01 -4.19 3.35
N LEU A 51 1.24 -4.17 2.92
CA LEU A 51 2.07 -5.36 2.76
C LEU A 51 2.77 -5.66 4.09
N LEU A 52 2.45 -6.82 4.67
CA LEU A 52 3.09 -7.28 5.89
C LEU A 52 4.43 -7.92 5.53
N LEU A 53 5.50 -7.44 6.14
CA LEU A 53 6.87 -7.85 5.88
C LEU A 53 7.41 -8.67 7.05
N ASN A 54 8.08 -9.78 6.77
CA ASN A 54 8.85 -10.52 7.77
C ASN A 54 10.21 -9.83 8.02
N THR A 55 10.16 -8.68 8.69
CA THR A 55 11.34 -7.87 9.05
C THR A 55 11.07 -7.02 10.30
N SER A 56 12.07 -6.21 10.72
CA SER A 56 11.98 -5.23 11.79
C SER A 56 11.09 -4.02 11.42
N GLU A 57 10.48 -3.38 12.43
CA GLU A 57 9.69 -2.16 12.25
C GLU A 57 10.50 -1.03 11.57
N ASN A 58 11.78 -0.86 11.94
CA ASN A 58 12.66 0.14 11.33
C ASN A 58 12.87 -0.10 9.83
N GLN A 59 13.11 -1.35 9.42
CA GLN A 59 13.30 -1.67 8.00
C GLN A 59 11.99 -1.51 7.21
N ALA A 60 10.85 -1.89 7.81
CA ALA A 60 9.55 -1.67 7.18
C ALA A 60 9.27 -0.16 6.98
N GLN A 61 9.57 0.68 7.97
CA GLN A 61 9.44 2.14 7.85
C GLN A 61 10.38 2.75 6.80
N GLU A 62 11.62 2.26 6.71
CA GLU A 62 12.57 2.71 5.67
C GLU A 62 12.03 2.40 4.27
N LEU A 63 11.55 1.17 4.05
CA LEU A 63 10.93 0.77 2.78
C LEU A 63 9.66 1.55 2.48
N ASP A 64 8.84 1.85 3.49
CA ASP A 64 7.62 2.63 3.34
C ASP A 64 7.92 4.06 2.87
N SER A 65 8.96 4.69 3.45
CA SER A 65 9.43 6.00 3.02
C SER A 65 9.95 6.00 1.58
N ILE A 66 10.67 4.95 1.18
CA ILE A 66 11.16 4.79 -0.20
C ILE A 66 9.97 4.59 -1.15
N LEU A 67 9.04 3.71 -0.81
CA LEU A 67 7.85 3.43 -1.61
C LEU A 67 7.04 4.70 -1.86
N GLY A 68 6.80 5.50 -0.82
CA GLY A 68 6.10 6.77 -0.94
C GLY A 68 6.72 7.66 -2.03
N LYS A 69 8.05 7.81 -2.04
CA LYS A 69 8.75 8.58 -3.08
C LYS A 69 8.57 7.98 -4.47
N LEU A 70 8.74 6.66 -4.61
CA LEU A 70 8.59 5.97 -5.90
C LEU A 70 7.17 6.11 -6.48
N LEU A 71 6.14 6.03 -5.63
CA LEU A 71 4.75 6.20 -6.05
C LEU A 71 4.52 7.61 -6.60
N PHE A 72 4.94 8.64 -5.88
CA PHE A 72 4.80 10.04 -6.33
C PHE A 72 5.62 10.35 -7.59
N GLU A 73 6.80 9.77 -7.73
CA GLU A 73 7.69 10.06 -8.87
C GLU A 73 7.32 9.28 -10.13
N GLN A 74 6.85 8.03 -10.00
CA GLN A 74 6.68 7.11 -11.12
C GLN A 74 5.23 6.90 -11.55
N ILE A 75 4.25 7.28 -10.73
CA ILE A 75 2.83 7.14 -11.04
C ILE A 75 2.20 8.54 -11.03
N PRO A 76 2.10 9.21 -12.20
CA PRO A 76 1.61 10.59 -12.30
C PRO A 76 0.19 10.80 -11.75
N ASP A 77 -0.65 9.76 -11.83
CA ASP A 77 -2.05 9.79 -11.39
C ASP A 77 -2.23 9.24 -9.97
N TYR A 78 -1.14 9.02 -9.22
CA TYR A 78 -1.22 8.55 -7.84
C TYR A 78 -1.77 9.63 -6.92
N ASP A 79 -2.89 9.33 -6.30
CA ASP A 79 -3.55 10.18 -5.32
C ASP A 79 -3.74 9.40 -4.00
N PRO A 80 -2.97 9.74 -2.94
CA PRO A 80 -3.09 9.06 -1.65
C PRO A 80 -4.44 9.31 -0.95
N SER A 81 -5.25 10.25 -1.44
CA SER A 81 -6.64 10.45 -0.98
C SER A 81 -7.65 9.49 -1.61
N GLN A 82 -7.19 8.56 -2.47
CA GLN A 82 -8.03 7.53 -3.10
C GLN A 82 -7.47 6.13 -2.85
N TYR A 83 -6.15 5.96 -3.01
CA TYR A 83 -5.46 4.70 -2.81
C TYR A 83 -4.16 4.91 -2.04
N TRP A 84 -4.05 4.26 -0.89
CA TRP A 84 -2.82 4.23 -0.11
C TRP A 84 -2.23 2.83 -0.14
N ILE A 85 -0.92 2.73 -0.38
CA ILE A 85 -0.18 1.48 -0.27
C ILE A 85 1.09 1.70 0.55
N GLY A 86 1.36 0.78 1.48
CA GLY A 86 2.52 0.86 2.36
C GLY A 86 2.96 -0.48 2.94
N PHE A 87 3.97 -0.43 3.79
CA PHE A 87 4.54 -1.60 4.46
C PHE A 87 4.36 -1.55 5.97
N ALA A 88 4.18 -2.71 6.58
CA ALA A 88 4.27 -2.88 8.02
C ALA A 88 5.07 -4.13 8.38
N ALA A 89 5.79 -4.09 9.49
CA ALA A 89 6.44 -5.29 10.02
C ALA A 89 5.37 -6.25 10.58
N GLN A 90 5.46 -7.52 10.23
CA GLN A 90 4.63 -8.55 10.84
C GLN A 90 5.07 -8.75 12.29
N ARG A 91 4.21 -8.38 13.23
CA ARG A 91 4.38 -8.79 14.63
C ARG A 91 4.21 -10.29 14.71
N SER A 92 5.28 -11.00 15.04
CA SER A 92 5.20 -12.42 15.36
C SER A 92 4.30 -12.59 16.59
N THR A 93 3.11 -13.17 16.42
CA THR A 93 2.21 -13.55 17.52
C THR A 93 2.69 -14.78 18.28
N LEU A 94 4.01 -14.99 18.37
CA LEU A 94 4.61 -16.01 19.24
C LEU A 94 4.85 -15.40 20.62
N GLN A 95 3.79 -15.15 21.37
CA GLN A 95 3.83 -15.16 22.84
C GLN A 95 2.41 -15.25 23.44
N ALA A 96 2.28 -16.23 24.33
CA ALA A 96 1.17 -16.56 25.24
C ALA A 96 0.19 -17.65 24.78
N HIS A 97 0.60 -18.92 24.91
CA HIS A 97 -0.01 -19.86 25.86
C HIS A 97 0.89 -21.07 26.11
#